data_AF-A0A6P2EPF9-F1
#
_entry.id   AF-A0A6P2EPF9-F1
#
_cell.length_a   1.000
_cell.length_b   1.000
_cell.length_c   1.000
_cell.angle_alpha   90.00
_cell.angle_beta   90.00
_cell.angle_gamma   90.00
#
_symmetry.space_group_name_H-M   'P 1'
#
loop_
_entity.id
_entity.type
_entity.pdbx_description
1 polymer ?
#
loop_
_entity_poly.entity_id
_entity_poly.type
_entity_poly.pdbx_seq_one_letter_code
_entity_poly.pdbx_strand_id
1 'polypeptide(L)'
;MTSYGFVHLEFGDQHRDRSLQVLEKLRTRLAQDGDRFSSVIVDNARARPAESATGMASEQGLVVPGDNSNREFSGWDSGIETLLSRGEQPDVWLFSNDTVALNHAWSERRLERFGGEIRKLALHPAPWLFGEINDFPRSTMTPMGPLLEWVSTYCFAMNDTLRHRLGTLSPGNALLDSLVNERFEPERGVFRDHVGEPYVDFVSAWLISDEGQGVQKKRGFKWDHEWHKASPLGPDNFEDLRMKARCCLSEHMLSLRARQLGADIRSPYDARNAREHIRRSLQFLSDKLWEKFLLRRLRLERS
;
A
#
# COMPACT_ATOMS: atom_id res chain seq x y z
N MET A 1 -21.61 -13.19 13.85
CA MET A 1 -22.14 -12.23 12.87
C MET A 1 -21.12 -11.14 12.74
N THR A 2 -20.53 -11.00 11.57
CA THR A 2 -19.50 -10.02 11.27
C THR A 2 -20.05 -9.02 10.25
N SER A 3 -19.83 -7.74 10.47
CA SER A 3 -20.09 -6.69 9.49
C SER A 3 -18.81 -6.36 8.71
N TYR A 4 -18.88 -6.39 7.39
CA TYR A 4 -17.79 -6.05 6.48
C TYR A 4 -18.10 -4.77 5.70
N GLY A 5 -17.15 -3.86 5.66
CA GLY A 5 -17.21 -2.61 4.90
C GLY A 5 -16.22 -2.65 3.76
N PHE A 6 -16.70 -2.56 2.53
CA PHE A 6 -15.90 -2.54 1.31
C PHE A 6 -15.75 -1.11 0.82
N VAL A 7 -14.51 -0.63 0.73
CA VAL A 7 -14.17 0.66 0.16
C VAL A 7 -13.32 0.40 -1.09
N HIS A 8 -13.94 0.52 -2.25
CA HIS A 8 -13.28 0.35 -3.54
C HIS A 8 -12.94 1.71 -4.14
N LEU A 9 -11.74 1.88 -4.64
CA LEU A 9 -11.29 3.09 -5.32
C LEU A 9 -11.08 2.83 -6.81
N GLU A 10 -11.51 3.77 -7.64
CA GLU A 10 -11.26 3.76 -9.06
C GLU A 10 -10.89 5.16 -9.56
N PHE A 11 -10.16 5.24 -10.68
CA PHE A 11 -9.97 6.49 -11.39
C PHE A 11 -10.77 6.45 -12.71
N GLY A 12 -12.03 6.84 -12.64
CA GLY A 12 -13.00 6.59 -13.71
C GLY A 12 -13.51 5.15 -13.71
N ASP A 13 -14.50 4.85 -14.56
CA ASP A 13 -15.26 3.59 -14.52
C ASP A 13 -14.76 2.50 -15.47
N GLN A 14 -13.65 2.72 -16.17
CA GLN A 14 -13.12 1.83 -17.21
C GLN A 14 -12.85 0.39 -16.73
N HIS A 15 -12.56 0.22 -15.45
CA HIS A 15 -12.21 -1.07 -14.85
C HIS A 15 -13.18 -1.51 -13.76
N ARG A 16 -14.29 -0.78 -13.59
CA ARG A 16 -15.25 -1.00 -12.51
C ARG A 16 -15.79 -2.42 -12.52
N ASP A 17 -16.37 -2.86 -13.63
CA ASP A 17 -17.02 -4.17 -13.73
C ASP A 17 -16.06 -5.32 -13.40
N ARG A 18 -14.82 -5.26 -13.88
CA ARG A 18 -13.82 -6.29 -13.61
C ARG A 18 -13.40 -6.30 -12.14
N SER A 19 -13.23 -5.12 -11.54
CA SER A 19 -12.90 -4.99 -10.12
C SER A 19 -14.03 -5.51 -9.24
N LEU A 20 -15.27 -5.14 -9.54
CA LEU A 20 -16.45 -5.58 -8.80
C LEU A 20 -16.70 -7.09 -8.94
N GLN A 21 -16.38 -7.70 -10.09
CA GLN A 21 -16.40 -9.16 -10.22
C GLN A 21 -15.42 -9.85 -9.27
N VAL A 22 -14.21 -9.31 -9.09
CA VAL A 22 -13.22 -9.85 -8.13
C VAL A 22 -13.72 -9.68 -6.70
N LEU A 23 -14.23 -8.49 -6.37
CA LEU A 23 -14.73 -8.19 -5.02
C LEU A 23 -15.97 -9.01 -4.66
N GLU A 24 -16.86 -9.26 -5.61
CA GLU A 24 -18.04 -10.11 -5.40
C GLU A 24 -17.66 -11.57 -5.13
N LYS A 25 -16.66 -12.09 -5.86
CA LYS A 25 -16.10 -13.41 -5.56
C LYS A 25 -15.48 -13.45 -4.17
N LEU A 26 -14.74 -12.42 -3.77
CA LEU A 26 -14.17 -12.33 -2.43
C LEU A 26 -15.26 -12.27 -1.35
N ARG A 27 -16.30 -11.43 -1.56
CA ARG A 27 -17.48 -11.32 -0.69
C ARG A 27 -18.14 -12.68 -0.48
N THR A 28 -18.33 -13.44 -1.56
CA THR A 28 -18.90 -14.80 -1.50
C THR A 28 -18.05 -15.76 -0.66
N ARG A 29 -16.72 -15.61 -0.65
CA ARG A 29 -15.82 -16.44 0.19
C ARG A 29 -15.79 -16.00 1.65
N LEU A 30 -16.18 -14.76 1.95
CA LEU A 30 -16.30 -14.22 3.30
C LEU A 30 -17.65 -14.54 3.94
N ALA A 31 -18.72 -14.55 3.14
CA ALA A 31 -20.08 -14.66 3.64
C ALA A 31 -20.33 -15.92 4.48
N GLN A 32 -20.87 -15.71 5.69
CA GLN A 32 -21.53 -16.71 6.51
C GLN A 32 -22.94 -16.25 6.85
N ASP A 33 -23.78 -17.18 7.33
CA ASP A 33 -25.16 -16.86 7.70
C ASP A 33 -25.21 -15.75 8.75
N GLY A 34 -25.94 -14.68 8.41
CA GLY A 34 -26.12 -13.50 9.25
C GLY A 34 -25.11 -12.37 9.02
N ASP A 35 -23.99 -12.61 8.33
CA ASP A 35 -23.00 -11.56 8.04
C ASP A 35 -23.60 -10.42 7.20
N ARG A 36 -23.10 -9.20 7.43
CA ARG A 36 -23.57 -7.98 6.75
C ARG A 36 -22.46 -7.38 5.91
N PHE A 37 -22.83 -6.81 4.77
CA PHE A 37 -21.91 -6.21 3.81
C PHE A 37 -22.40 -4.81 3.44
N SER A 38 -21.55 -3.82 3.62
CA SER A 38 -21.74 -2.48 3.09
C SER A 38 -20.62 -2.16 2.11
N SER A 39 -20.93 -1.44 1.04
CA SER A 39 -19.96 -1.11 -0.01
C SER A 39 -20.10 0.33 -0.49
N VAL A 40 -18.94 0.94 -0.74
CA VAL A 40 -18.81 2.23 -1.40
C VAL A 40 -17.72 2.14 -2.46
N ILE A 41 -17.98 2.78 -3.59
CA ILE A 41 -17.04 2.96 -4.69
C ILE A 41 -16.70 4.44 -4.73
N VAL A 42 -15.41 4.76 -4.69
CA VAL A 42 -14.90 6.13 -4.71
C VAL A 42 -14.25 6.37 -6.06
N ASP A 43 -14.87 7.24 -6.88
CA ASP A 43 -14.37 7.62 -8.19
C ASP A 43 -13.51 8.89 -8.08
N ASN A 44 -12.19 8.72 -8.13
CA ASN A 44 -11.20 9.79 -8.06
C ASN A 44 -11.05 10.60 -9.36
N ALA A 45 -11.71 10.22 -10.45
CA ALA A 45 -11.71 11.02 -11.68
C ALA A 45 -12.78 12.13 -11.65
N ARG A 46 -13.76 12.04 -10.74
CA ARG A 46 -14.82 13.04 -10.61
C ARG A 46 -14.46 14.07 -9.55
N ALA A 47 -14.56 15.35 -9.89
CA ALA A 47 -14.50 16.40 -8.89
C ALA A 47 -15.72 16.30 -7.96
N ARG A 48 -15.49 16.31 -6.64
CA ARG A 48 -16.56 16.37 -5.64
C ARG A 48 -17.37 17.66 -5.84
N PRO A 49 -18.66 17.60 -6.22
CA PRO A 49 -19.50 18.79 -6.25
C PRO A 49 -19.62 19.33 -4.82
N ALA A 50 -19.59 20.65 -4.66
CA ALA A 50 -19.67 21.31 -3.34
C ALA A 50 -20.97 20.99 -2.57
N GLU A 51 -22.00 20.47 -3.24
CA GLU A 51 -23.37 20.37 -2.69
C GLU A 51 -24.01 18.96 -2.76
N SER A 52 -23.29 17.90 -3.16
CA SER A 52 -23.87 16.55 -3.10
C SER A 52 -22.96 15.51 -2.43
N ALA A 53 -23.34 15.14 -1.21
CA ALA A 53 -22.89 13.91 -0.55
C ALA A 53 -23.69 12.67 -1.03
N THR A 54 -24.66 12.89 -1.94
CA THR A 54 -25.50 11.82 -2.48
C THR A 54 -24.77 11.15 -3.64
N GLY A 55 -24.10 10.04 -3.35
CA GLY A 55 -23.56 9.17 -4.39
C GLY A 55 -24.66 8.60 -5.30
N MET A 56 -24.26 8.12 -6.47
CA MET A 56 -25.19 7.40 -7.35
C MET A 56 -25.35 5.96 -6.86
N ALA A 57 -26.59 5.52 -6.67
CA ALA A 57 -26.85 4.12 -6.38
C ALA A 57 -26.48 3.26 -7.60
N SER A 58 -25.62 2.27 -7.42
CA SER A 58 -25.40 1.18 -8.36
C SER A 58 -25.92 -0.12 -7.76
N GLU A 59 -26.13 -1.14 -8.58
CA GLU A 59 -26.54 -2.48 -8.11
C GLU A 59 -25.56 -3.08 -7.09
N GLN A 60 -24.31 -2.59 -7.04
CA GLN A 60 -23.20 -3.20 -6.32
C GLN A 60 -22.62 -2.28 -5.23
N GLY A 61 -23.17 -1.07 -5.04
CA GLY A 61 -22.73 -0.12 -4.03
C GLY A 61 -23.07 1.34 -4.33
N LEU A 62 -22.76 2.23 -3.39
CA LEU A 62 -22.86 3.67 -3.59
C LEU A 62 -21.60 4.19 -4.29
N VAL A 63 -21.74 4.88 -5.42
CA VAL A 63 -20.61 5.54 -6.09
C VAL A 63 -20.53 7.00 -5.64
N VAL A 64 -19.43 7.39 -5.00
CA VAL A 64 -19.17 8.77 -4.53
C VAL A 64 -17.93 9.36 -5.22
N PRO A 65 -17.87 10.69 -5.41
CA PRO A 65 -16.67 11.34 -5.92
C PRO A 65 -15.56 11.37 -4.85
N GLY A 66 -14.33 11.13 -5.28
CA GLY A 66 -13.13 11.37 -4.48
C GLY A 66 -12.59 12.80 -4.65
N ASP A 67 -11.54 13.13 -3.90
CA ASP A 67 -10.82 14.42 -4.03
C ASP A 67 -9.47 14.28 -4.75
N ASN A 68 -8.98 13.04 -4.91
CA ASN A 68 -7.69 12.67 -5.48
C ASN A 68 -6.46 13.40 -4.88
N SER A 69 -6.60 14.08 -3.72
CA SER A 69 -5.58 14.96 -3.14
C SER A 69 -4.35 14.18 -2.64
N ASN A 70 -4.53 12.90 -2.30
CA ASN A 70 -3.46 11.94 -2.03
C ASN A 70 -3.70 10.61 -2.77
N ARG A 71 -4.14 10.71 -4.03
CA ARG A 71 -4.57 9.57 -4.86
C ARG A 71 -5.46 8.60 -4.09
N GLU A 72 -5.03 7.36 -3.93
CA GLU A 72 -5.82 6.24 -3.42
C GLU A 72 -6.21 6.44 -1.95
N PHE A 73 -5.31 7.03 -1.14
CA PHE A 73 -5.49 7.13 0.30
C PHE A 73 -6.58 8.14 0.68
N SER A 74 -6.63 9.30 0.01
CA SER A 74 -7.68 10.29 0.29
C SER A 74 -9.05 9.82 -0.21
N GLY A 75 -9.08 9.00 -1.26
CA GLY A 75 -10.30 8.35 -1.71
C GLY A 75 -10.79 7.29 -0.72
N TRP A 76 -9.92 6.43 -0.20
CA TRP A 76 -10.33 5.47 0.85
C TRP A 76 -10.81 6.17 2.13
N ASP A 77 -10.14 7.24 2.56
CA ASP A 77 -10.58 8.04 3.72
C ASP A 77 -11.99 8.61 3.48
N SER A 78 -12.26 9.15 2.27
CA SER A 78 -13.61 9.62 1.87
C SER A 78 -14.65 8.50 1.85
N GLY A 79 -14.26 7.29 1.44
CA GLY A 79 -15.12 6.12 1.45
C GLY A 79 -15.48 5.64 2.86
N ILE A 80 -14.51 5.68 3.79
CA ILE A 80 -14.75 5.41 5.21
C ILE A 80 -15.78 6.41 5.76
N GLU A 81 -15.57 7.70 5.54
CA GLU A 81 -16.51 8.76 5.96
C GLU A 81 -17.91 8.55 5.38
N THR A 82 -18.00 8.12 4.13
CA THR A 82 -19.27 7.85 3.46
C THR A 82 -20.02 6.68 4.13
N LEU A 83 -19.34 5.57 4.44
CA LEU A 83 -19.97 4.45 5.14
C LEU A 83 -20.40 4.84 6.56
N LEU A 84 -19.52 5.51 7.31
CA LEU A 84 -19.82 5.96 8.68
C LEU A 84 -20.99 6.95 8.74
N SER A 85 -21.08 7.90 7.79
CA SER A 85 -22.19 8.88 7.76
C SER A 85 -23.55 8.25 7.47
N ARG A 86 -23.57 7.04 6.91
CA ARG A 86 -24.77 6.22 6.70
C ARG A 86 -25.10 5.34 7.90
N GLY A 87 -24.35 5.43 8.99
CA GLY A 87 -24.52 4.62 10.20
C GLY A 87 -23.93 3.21 10.09
N GLU A 88 -23.16 2.91 9.04
CA GLU A 88 -22.46 1.64 8.93
C GLU A 88 -21.35 1.56 9.98
N GLN A 89 -21.21 0.42 10.66
CA GLN A 89 -20.14 0.15 11.62
C GLN A 89 -19.53 -1.23 11.35
N PRO A 90 -18.72 -1.36 10.28
CA PRO A 90 -18.01 -2.60 9.98
C PRO A 90 -17.07 -3.03 11.09
N ASP A 91 -17.06 -4.33 11.41
CA ASP A 91 -16.03 -4.96 12.24
C ASP A 91 -14.73 -5.11 11.45
N VAL A 92 -14.86 -5.34 10.14
CA VAL A 92 -13.76 -5.55 9.20
C VAL A 92 -13.90 -4.61 8.01
N TRP A 93 -12.83 -3.87 7.73
CA TRP A 93 -12.72 -2.96 6.61
C TRP A 93 -11.87 -3.60 5.52
N LEU A 94 -12.39 -3.70 4.30
CA LEU A 94 -11.67 -4.12 3.10
C LEU A 94 -11.49 -2.93 2.16
N PHE A 95 -10.25 -2.71 1.75
CA PHE A 95 -9.86 -1.65 0.83
C PHE A 95 -9.32 -2.27 -0.44
N SER A 96 -9.61 -1.64 -1.57
CA SER A 96 -9.06 -2.03 -2.87
C SER A 96 -9.00 -0.84 -3.82
N ASN A 97 -8.21 -0.97 -4.89
CA ASN A 97 -8.22 -0.05 -6.01
C ASN A 97 -8.44 -0.78 -7.34
N ASP A 98 -8.65 -0.05 -8.42
CA ASP A 98 -8.87 -0.56 -9.78
C ASP A 98 -7.75 -1.49 -10.31
N THR A 99 -6.53 -1.39 -9.77
CA THR A 99 -5.42 -2.28 -10.14
C THR A 99 -5.64 -3.74 -9.71
N VAL A 100 -6.58 -3.99 -8.78
CA VAL A 100 -7.01 -5.33 -8.36
C VAL A 100 -7.44 -6.21 -9.53
N ALA A 101 -7.98 -5.59 -10.59
CA ALA A 101 -8.46 -6.26 -11.80
C ALA A 101 -7.43 -6.32 -12.94
N LEU A 102 -6.34 -5.56 -12.85
CA LEU A 102 -5.39 -5.37 -13.95
C LEU A 102 -4.11 -6.19 -13.77
N ASN A 103 -3.47 -6.02 -12.62
CA ASN A 103 -2.08 -6.45 -12.43
C ASN A 103 -1.97 -7.70 -11.56
N HIS A 104 -3.07 -8.14 -10.95
CA HIS A 104 -3.08 -9.21 -9.96
C HIS A 104 -4.03 -10.33 -10.39
N ALA A 105 -3.48 -11.49 -10.72
CA ALA A 105 -4.28 -12.66 -11.03
C ALA A 105 -5.00 -13.19 -9.77
N TRP A 106 -6.33 -13.12 -9.75
CA TRP A 106 -7.18 -13.67 -8.67
C TRP A 106 -7.70 -15.05 -9.03
N SER A 107 -6.83 -16.05 -8.90
CA SER A 107 -7.25 -17.46 -8.98
C SER A 107 -8.22 -17.81 -7.84
N GLU A 108 -9.08 -18.81 -8.04
CA GLU A 108 -10.00 -19.31 -7.01
C GLU A 108 -9.26 -19.66 -5.71
N ARG A 109 -8.09 -20.30 -5.81
CA ARG A 109 -7.23 -20.61 -4.65
C ARG A 109 -6.75 -19.35 -3.90
N ARG A 110 -6.46 -18.26 -4.61
CA ARG A 110 -6.07 -16.98 -4.00
C ARG A 110 -7.26 -16.38 -3.25
N LEU A 111 -8.44 -16.37 -3.87
CA LEU A 111 -9.68 -15.89 -3.26
C LEU A 111 -10.05 -16.69 -1.99
N GLU A 112 -9.94 -18.02 -2.04
CA GLU A 112 -10.19 -18.89 -0.89
C GLU A 112 -9.24 -18.61 0.28
N ARG A 113 -7.95 -18.43 0.00
CA ARG A 113 -6.96 -18.09 1.03
C ARG A 113 -7.21 -16.71 1.61
N PHE A 114 -7.42 -15.72 0.75
CA PHE A 114 -7.63 -14.34 1.16
C PHE A 114 -8.90 -14.23 2.03
N GLY A 115 -10.04 -14.73 1.55
CA GLY A 115 -11.28 -14.73 2.32
C GLY A 115 -11.22 -15.62 3.55
N GLY A 116 -10.56 -16.78 3.46
CA GLY A 116 -10.38 -17.70 4.59
C GLY A 116 -9.60 -17.09 5.75
N GLU A 117 -8.51 -16.39 5.49
CA GLU A 117 -7.72 -15.71 6.53
C GLU A 117 -8.45 -14.49 7.10
N ILE A 118 -9.11 -13.68 6.27
CA ILE A 118 -9.92 -12.56 6.78
C ILE A 118 -11.01 -13.05 7.74
N ARG A 119 -11.70 -14.15 7.43
CA ARG A 119 -12.70 -14.73 8.35
C ARG A 119 -12.11 -15.15 9.69
N LYS A 120 -10.90 -15.70 9.70
CA LYS A 120 -10.21 -16.04 10.96
C LYS A 120 -9.83 -14.78 11.73
N LEU A 121 -9.30 -13.78 11.03
CA LEU A 121 -8.90 -12.50 11.60
C LEU A 121 -10.08 -11.66 12.09
N ALA A 122 -11.26 -11.80 11.50
CA ALA A 122 -12.49 -11.16 11.97
C ALA A 122 -12.82 -11.51 13.43
N LEU A 123 -12.39 -12.68 13.90
CA LEU A 123 -12.56 -13.12 15.30
C LEU A 123 -11.44 -12.61 16.23
N HIS A 124 -10.40 -11.96 15.68
CA HIS A 124 -9.24 -11.49 16.42
C HIS A 124 -9.47 -10.06 16.96
N PRO A 125 -9.51 -9.87 18.29
CA PRO A 125 -9.86 -8.58 18.88
C PRO A 125 -8.72 -7.56 18.87
N ALA A 126 -7.46 -8.02 18.83
CA ALA A 126 -6.32 -7.10 18.76
C ALA A 126 -6.20 -6.50 17.35
N PRO A 127 -5.62 -5.29 17.20
CA PRO A 127 -5.47 -4.63 15.91
C PRO A 127 -4.70 -5.54 14.93
N TRP A 128 -5.15 -5.58 13.67
CA TRP A 128 -4.45 -6.32 12.62
C TRP A 128 -4.58 -5.63 11.27
N LEU A 129 -3.57 -5.84 10.42
CA LEU A 129 -3.53 -5.40 9.03
C LEU A 129 -3.19 -6.62 8.16
N PHE A 130 -3.99 -6.84 7.13
CA PHE A 130 -3.90 -8.02 6.29
C PHE A 130 -3.79 -7.64 4.81
N GLY A 131 -2.84 -8.26 4.10
CA GLY A 131 -2.74 -8.14 2.65
C GLY A 131 -1.44 -8.73 2.13
N GLU A 132 -1.16 -8.55 0.84
CA GLU A 132 0.09 -9.04 0.27
C GLU A 132 1.28 -8.28 0.85
N ILE A 133 2.23 -9.00 1.44
CA ILE A 133 3.41 -8.39 2.08
C ILE A 133 4.55 -8.34 1.06
N ASN A 134 5.06 -7.13 0.83
CA ASN A 134 6.31 -6.89 0.14
C ASN A 134 7.40 -6.60 1.16
N ASP A 135 8.66 -6.82 0.78
CA ASP A 135 9.81 -6.58 1.64
C ASP A 135 10.86 -5.68 1.00
N PHE A 136 11.56 -4.95 1.87
CA PHE A 136 12.73 -4.18 1.49
C PHE A 136 13.93 -5.14 1.50
N PRO A 137 14.79 -5.14 0.47
CA PRO A 137 15.94 -6.05 0.42
C PRO A 137 16.95 -5.83 1.56
N ARG A 138 16.90 -4.65 2.20
CA ARG A 138 17.67 -4.27 3.39
C ARG A 138 16.77 -3.43 4.28
N SER A 139 16.89 -3.54 5.59
CA SER A 139 16.16 -2.66 6.51
C SER A 139 16.38 -1.19 6.15
N THR A 140 15.32 -0.49 5.73
CA THR A 140 15.40 0.91 5.30
C THR A 140 14.74 1.81 6.34
N MET A 141 15.29 3.00 6.55
CA MET A 141 14.66 4.02 7.37
C MET A 141 13.69 4.83 6.51
N THR A 142 12.40 4.75 6.80
CA THR A 142 11.41 5.73 6.29
C THR A 142 11.45 6.98 7.17
N PRO A 143 10.86 8.10 6.74
CA PRO A 143 10.76 9.31 7.57
C PRO A 143 10.08 9.09 8.93
N MET A 144 9.29 8.02 9.08
CA MET A 144 8.55 7.70 10.30
C MET A 144 9.19 6.56 11.12
N GLY A 145 10.29 5.96 10.64
CA GLY A 145 10.96 4.84 11.31
C GLY A 145 11.37 3.70 10.37
N PRO A 146 11.99 2.65 10.93
CA PRO A 146 12.50 1.53 10.14
C PRO A 146 11.36 0.71 9.53
N LEU A 147 11.50 0.36 8.25
CA LEU A 147 10.59 -0.47 7.49
C LEU A 147 11.34 -1.67 6.93
N LEU A 148 10.86 -2.85 7.27
CA LEU A 148 11.33 -4.12 6.73
C LEU A 148 10.38 -4.64 5.65
N GLU A 149 9.09 -4.55 5.92
CA GLU A 149 8.05 -5.11 5.07
C GLU A 149 6.83 -4.19 5.10
N TRP A 150 5.99 -4.22 4.08
CA TRP A 150 4.75 -3.46 4.05
C TRP A 150 3.66 -4.24 3.31
N VAL A 151 2.40 -3.92 3.62
CA VAL A 151 1.24 -4.45 2.91
C VAL A 151 1.00 -3.63 1.64
N SER A 152 0.89 -4.31 0.52
CA SER A 152 0.52 -3.74 -0.77
C SER A 152 -0.92 -3.21 -0.73
N THR A 153 -1.15 -2.00 -1.23
CA THR A 153 -2.46 -1.34 -1.08
C THR A 153 -3.45 -1.60 -2.21
N TYR A 154 -3.14 -2.46 -3.18
CA TYR A 154 -4.10 -2.83 -4.24
C TYR A 154 -5.33 -3.58 -3.69
N CYS A 155 -5.16 -4.37 -2.62
CA CYS A 155 -6.23 -5.01 -1.86
C CYS A 155 -5.73 -5.43 -0.47
N PHE A 156 -6.31 -4.86 0.56
CA PHE A 156 -5.94 -5.11 1.95
C PHE A 156 -7.14 -5.00 2.89
N ALA A 157 -7.00 -5.49 4.12
CA ALA A 157 -8.05 -5.46 5.13
C ALA A 157 -7.49 -5.11 6.51
N MET A 158 -8.33 -4.56 7.38
CA MET A 158 -8.04 -4.37 8.80
C MET A 158 -9.31 -4.49 9.64
N ASN A 159 -9.17 -4.77 10.94
CA ASN A 159 -10.31 -4.64 11.84
C ASN A 159 -10.58 -3.18 12.22
N ASP A 160 -11.78 -2.95 12.73
CA ASP A 160 -12.20 -1.63 13.19
C ASP A 160 -11.31 -1.09 14.31
N THR A 161 -10.75 -1.96 15.16
CA THR A 161 -9.83 -1.56 16.23
C THR A 161 -8.59 -0.84 15.66
N LEU A 162 -7.97 -1.38 14.60
CA LEU A 162 -6.85 -0.71 13.95
C LEU A 162 -7.30 0.56 13.23
N ARG A 163 -8.40 0.49 12.46
CA ARG A 163 -8.92 1.64 11.71
C ARG A 163 -9.24 2.82 12.64
N HIS A 164 -9.82 2.56 13.82
CA HIS A 164 -10.09 3.59 14.83
C HIS A 164 -8.83 4.26 15.33
N ARG A 165 -7.79 3.46 15.64
CA ARG A 165 -6.53 3.97 16.17
C ARG A 165 -5.69 4.72 15.13
N LEU A 166 -5.80 4.33 13.85
CA LEU A 166 -5.14 5.04 12.76
C LEU A 166 -5.77 6.42 12.53
N GLY A 167 -7.08 6.55 12.70
CA GLY A 167 -7.83 7.72 12.24
C GLY A 167 -7.93 7.69 10.71
N THR A 168 -7.08 8.45 10.03
CA THR A 168 -6.95 8.46 8.56
C THR A 168 -5.90 7.44 8.09
N LEU A 169 -6.17 6.80 6.95
CA LEU A 169 -5.20 5.96 6.24
C LEU A 169 -4.09 6.81 5.65
N SER A 170 -4.43 7.98 5.10
CA SER A 170 -3.46 8.97 4.66
C SER A 170 -2.61 9.47 5.83
N PRO A 171 -1.28 9.57 5.69
CA PRO A 171 -0.42 10.20 6.71
C PRO A 171 -0.55 11.75 6.73
N GLY A 172 -1.34 12.32 5.82
CA GLY A 172 -1.65 13.75 5.75
C GLY A 172 -0.81 14.49 4.71
N ASN A 173 -1.45 15.40 3.96
CA ASN A 173 -0.82 16.14 2.87
C ASN A 173 0.37 16.99 3.35
N ALA A 174 0.27 17.64 4.51
CA ALA A 174 1.36 18.45 5.05
C ALA A 174 2.66 17.64 5.30
N LEU A 175 2.54 16.40 5.79
CA LEU A 175 3.69 15.51 5.94
C LEU A 175 4.23 15.04 4.59
N LEU A 176 3.35 14.70 3.64
CA LEU A 176 3.80 14.28 2.31
C LEU A 176 4.47 15.42 1.55
N ASP A 177 3.95 16.64 1.63
CA ASP A 177 4.51 17.85 1.02
C ASP A 177 5.88 18.21 1.60
N SER A 178 6.13 17.90 2.87
CA SER A 178 7.44 18.11 3.47
C SER A 178 8.50 17.11 2.97
N LEU A 179 8.10 15.97 2.39
CA LEU A 179 9.02 14.89 2.00
C LEU A 179 9.35 14.87 0.50
N VAL A 180 8.55 15.55 -0.32
CA VAL A 180 8.78 15.68 -1.77
C VAL A 180 9.04 17.13 -2.17
N ASN A 181 9.80 17.35 -3.24
CA ASN A 181 9.98 18.67 -3.81
C ASN A 181 8.67 19.15 -4.47
N GLU A 182 8.39 20.45 -4.41
CA GLU A 182 7.14 21.04 -4.93
C GLU A 182 7.17 21.27 -6.44
N ARG A 183 8.37 21.38 -7.02
CA ARG A 183 8.60 21.65 -8.44
C ARG A 183 9.87 20.96 -8.91
N PHE A 184 9.95 20.76 -10.22
CA PHE A 184 11.15 20.24 -10.87
C PHE A 184 12.30 21.26 -10.79
N GLU A 185 13.47 20.80 -10.34
CA GLU A 185 14.73 21.53 -10.42
C GLU A 185 15.78 20.52 -10.93
N PRO A 186 16.58 20.83 -11.98
CA PRO A 186 17.43 19.85 -12.66
C PRO A 186 18.40 19.06 -11.76
N GLU A 187 18.86 19.68 -10.67
CA GLU A 187 19.81 19.09 -9.72
C GLU A 187 19.12 18.39 -8.53
N ARG A 188 17.78 18.46 -8.46
CA ARG A 188 17.01 17.89 -7.35
C ARG A 188 16.16 16.71 -7.83
N GLY A 189 16.11 15.67 -6.99
CA GLY A 189 15.22 14.53 -7.21
C GLY A 189 13.76 14.86 -6.88
N VAL A 190 12.92 13.82 -6.85
CA VAL A 190 11.52 13.94 -6.39
C VAL A 190 11.44 14.16 -4.88
N PHE A 191 12.32 13.54 -4.11
CA PHE A 191 12.35 13.62 -2.65
C PHE A 191 13.20 14.79 -2.15
N ARG A 192 12.85 15.33 -0.97
CA ARG A 192 13.69 16.35 -0.29
C ARG A 192 14.91 15.70 0.38
N ASP A 193 15.94 16.49 0.62
CA ASP A 193 17.27 16.02 1.08
C ASP A 193 17.27 15.34 2.46
N HIS A 194 16.25 15.58 3.29
CA HIS A 194 16.14 14.95 4.60
C HIS A 194 15.43 13.59 4.58
N VAL A 195 14.95 13.14 3.42
CA VAL A 195 14.48 11.76 3.24
C VAL A 195 15.70 10.85 3.10
N GLY A 196 15.75 9.77 3.89
CA GLY A 196 16.91 8.89 3.92
C GLY A 196 17.30 8.36 2.53
N GLU A 197 18.56 8.54 2.15
CA GLU A 197 19.12 8.15 0.84
C GLU A 197 18.78 6.70 0.44
N PRO A 198 18.86 5.67 1.32
CA PRO A 198 18.50 4.30 0.94
C PRO A 198 17.04 4.15 0.51
N TYR A 199 16.12 4.93 1.11
CA TYR A 199 14.72 4.95 0.74
C TYR A 199 14.52 5.64 -0.60
N VAL A 200 15.16 6.80 -0.78
CA VAL A 200 15.13 7.58 -2.02
C VAL A 200 15.60 6.72 -3.19
N ASP A 201 16.72 6.02 -3.03
CA ASP A 201 17.28 5.13 -4.04
C ASP A 201 16.33 3.99 -4.38
N PHE A 202 15.77 3.34 -3.38
CA PHE A 202 14.86 2.22 -3.56
C PHE A 202 13.61 2.60 -4.36
N VAL A 203 12.91 3.67 -3.94
CA VAL A 203 11.69 4.11 -4.62
C VAL A 203 12.02 4.71 -5.99
N SER A 204 13.10 5.48 -6.09
CA SER A 204 13.52 6.07 -7.36
C SER A 204 13.89 5.03 -8.40
N ALA A 205 14.52 3.92 -7.99
CA ALA A 205 14.89 2.84 -8.90
C ALA A 205 13.68 2.11 -9.49
N TRP A 206 12.52 2.18 -8.84
CA TRP A 206 11.26 1.64 -9.36
C TRP A 206 10.48 2.67 -10.19
N LEU A 207 10.57 3.94 -9.81
CA LEU A 207 9.73 5.02 -10.30
C LEU A 207 10.29 5.74 -11.53
N ILE A 208 11.61 5.88 -11.65
CA ILE A 208 12.27 6.70 -12.66
C ILE A 208 13.10 5.81 -13.58
N SER A 209 12.91 5.91 -14.89
CA SER A 209 13.70 5.16 -15.87
C SER A 209 15.02 5.87 -16.21
N ASP A 210 16.01 5.10 -16.69
CA ASP A 210 17.37 5.59 -16.96
C ASP A 210 17.53 6.27 -18.35
N GLU A 211 16.49 6.34 -19.17
CA GLU A 211 16.56 6.81 -20.57
C GLU A 211 16.55 8.36 -20.73
N GLY A 212 16.93 9.12 -19.70
CA GLY A 212 16.92 10.59 -19.69
C GLY A 212 18.29 11.25 -19.86
N GLN A 213 18.30 12.47 -20.41
CA GLN A 213 19.47 13.34 -20.38
C GLN A 213 19.75 13.79 -18.94
N GLY A 214 20.85 13.35 -18.33
CA GLY A 214 21.49 14.09 -17.23
C GLY A 214 21.77 13.36 -15.92
N VAL A 215 21.25 12.15 -15.68
CA VAL A 215 21.62 11.40 -14.47
C VAL A 215 21.87 9.94 -14.79
N GLN A 216 23.13 9.55 -15.01
CA GLN A 216 23.54 8.16 -14.85
C GLN A 216 23.40 7.81 -13.36
N LYS A 217 22.23 7.30 -12.94
CA LYS A 217 22.10 6.78 -11.59
C LYS A 217 22.94 5.51 -11.49
N LYS A 218 24.01 5.55 -10.69
CA LYS A 218 24.60 4.32 -10.14
C LYS A 218 23.56 3.74 -9.18
N ARG A 219 22.63 2.95 -9.71
CA ARG A 219 21.55 2.38 -8.90
C ARG A 219 22.15 1.42 -7.87
N GLY A 220 21.92 1.68 -6.58
CA GLY A 220 22.23 0.74 -5.49
C GLY A 220 21.25 -0.44 -5.42
N PHE A 221 20.10 -0.33 -6.10
CA PHE A 221 19.03 -1.34 -6.15
C PHE A 221 18.63 -1.65 -7.59
N LYS A 222 18.34 -2.93 -7.86
CA LYS A 222 17.77 -3.38 -9.13
C LYS A 222 16.44 -4.06 -8.84
N TRP A 223 15.39 -3.53 -9.46
CA TRP A 223 14.09 -4.18 -9.49
C TRP A 223 14.02 -5.13 -10.68
N ASP A 224 13.42 -6.30 -10.49
CA ASP A 224 13.14 -7.20 -11.61
C ASP A 224 12.12 -6.59 -12.59
N HIS A 225 11.26 -5.70 -12.07
CA HIS A 225 10.25 -4.97 -12.82
C HIS A 225 10.15 -3.51 -12.34
N GLU A 226 10.27 -2.56 -13.27
CA GLU A 226 10.01 -1.14 -13.01
C GLU A 226 8.50 -0.86 -12.99
N TRP A 227 8.11 0.30 -12.47
CA TRP A 227 6.73 0.74 -12.60
C TRP A 227 6.37 0.88 -14.08
N HIS A 228 5.18 0.43 -14.50
CA HIS A 228 4.77 0.45 -15.91
C HIS A 228 4.68 1.86 -16.53
N LYS A 229 4.65 2.92 -15.71
CA LYS A 229 4.73 4.33 -16.11
C LYS A 229 6.05 4.99 -15.72
N ALA A 230 7.06 4.19 -15.35
CA ALA A 230 8.39 4.72 -15.10
C ALA A 230 8.85 5.51 -16.32
N SER A 231 9.35 6.72 -16.08
CA SER A 231 9.79 7.63 -17.12
C SER A 231 10.98 8.43 -16.62
N PRO A 232 11.79 9.00 -17.54
CA PRO A 232 12.95 9.77 -17.13
C PRO A 232 12.52 11.04 -16.40
N LEU A 233 13.17 11.39 -15.30
CA LEU A 233 12.78 12.58 -14.52
C LEU A 233 12.95 13.85 -15.37
N GLY A 234 11.86 14.60 -15.58
CA GLY A 234 11.86 15.85 -16.33
C GLY A 234 10.71 16.77 -15.93
N PRO A 235 10.66 18.00 -16.46
CA PRO A 235 9.62 18.96 -16.11
C PRO A 235 8.21 18.48 -16.48
N ASP A 236 8.07 17.76 -17.60
CA ASP A 236 6.77 17.35 -18.15
C ASP A 236 6.09 16.22 -17.37
N ASN A 237 6.85 15.43 -16.61
CA ASN A 237 6.35 14.29 -15.84
C ASN A 237 6.63 14.39 -14.34
N PHE A 238 7.28 15.45 -13.89
CA PHE A 238 7.64 15.65 -12.48
C PHE A 238 6.44 15.49 -11.56
N GLU A 239 5.30 16.09 -11.89
CA GLU A 239 4.11 16.02 -11.02
C GLU A 239 3.53 14.61 -10.92
N ASP A 240 3.50 13.84 -12.02
CA ASP A 240 3.03 12.45 -11.95
C ASP A 240 3.97 11.58 -11.11
N LEU A 241 5.29 11.72 -11.31
CA LEU A 241 6.31 11.04 -10.51
C LEU A 241 6.23 11.46 -9.03
N ARG A 242 6.09 12.75 -8.74
CA ARG A 242 5.90 13.31 -7.40
C ARG A 242 4.67 12.71 -6.72
N MET A 243 3.54 12.71 -7.41
CA MET A 243 2.30 12.16 -6.86
C MET A 243 2.39 10.64 -6.66
N LYS A 244 3.10 9.91 -7.53
CA LYS A 244 3.34 8.48 -7.31
C LYS A 244 4.30 8.23 -6.14
N ALA A 245 5.33 9.05 -5.96
CA ALA A 245 6.22 8.99 -4.79
C ALA A 245 5.46 9.21 -3.47
N ARG A 246 4.50 10.14 -3.43
CA ARG A 246 3.58 10.32 -2.29
C ARG A 246 2.74 9.06 -2.01
N CYS A 247 2.30 8.36 -3.05
CA CYS A 247 1.58 7.10 -2.88
C CYS A 247 2.48 6.02 -2.26
N CYS A 248 3.71 5.88 -2.74
CA CYS A 248 4.67 4.94 -2.16
C CYS A 248 4.94 5.28 -0.68
N LEU A 249 5.14 6.57 -0.35
CA LEU A 249 5.27 7.01 1.04
C LEU A 249 4.04 6.62 1.88
N SER A 250 2.83 6.87 1.37
CA SER A 250 1.59 6.54 2.07
C SER A 250 1.42 5.04 2.30
N GLU A 251 1.71 4.20 1.31
CA GLU A 251 1.69 2.73 1.41
C GLU A 251 2.66 2.21 2.49
N HIS A 252 3.91 2.68 2.43
CA HIS A 252 4.93 2.34 3.42
C HIS A 252 4.55 2.81 4.84
N MET A 253 4.04 4.04 4.95
CA MET A 253 3.66 4.64 6.23
C MET A 253 2.42 3.99 6.85
N LEU A 254 1.47 3.50 6.05
CA LEU A 254 0.31 2.78 6.56
C LEU A 254 0.75 1.56 7.39
N SER A 255 1.63 0.74 6.82
CA SER A 255 2.13 -0.47 7.49
C SER A 255 2.95 -0.11 8.72
N LEU A 256 3.75 0.94 8.65
CA LEU A 256 4.55 1.40 9.79
C LEU A 256 3.70 1.93 10.94
N ARG A 257 2.72 2.80 10.64
CA ARG A 257 1.77 3.32 11.63
C ARG A 257 0.97 2.19 12.26
N ALA A 258 0.54 1.20 11.47
CA ALA A 258 -0.12 0.01 11.98
C ALA A 258 0.76 -0.76 12.98
N ARG A 259 2.04 -1.00 12.65
CA ARG A 259 2.98 -1.65 13.59
C ARG A 259 3.19 -0.85 14.87
N GLN A 260 3.32 0.47 14.77
CA GLN A 260 3.47 1.36 15.94
C GLN A 260 2.26 1.29 16.87
N LEU A 261 1.08 0.99 16.33
CA LEU A 261 -0.17 0.77 17.08
C LEU A 261 -0.32 -0.68 17.60
N GLY A 262 0.70 -1.53 17.41
CA GLY A 262 0.71 -2.93 17.84
C GLY A 262 -0.08 -3.86 16.94
N ALA A 263 -0.31 -3.49 15.67
CA ALA A 263 -1.05 -4.35 14.75
C ALA A 263 -0.27 -5.62 14.40
N ASP A 264 -0.97 -6.75 14.40
CA ASP A 264 -0.50 -7.99 13.79
C ASP A 264 -0.58 -7.86 12.27
N ILE A 265 0.56 -7.92 11.57
CA ILE A 265 0.61 -7.81 10.11
C ILE A 265 0.66 -9.21 9.51
N ARG A 266 -0.32 -9.53 8.67
CA ARG A 266 -0.55 -10.87 8.13
C ARG A 266 -0.65 -10.87 6.62
N SER A 267 -0.19 -11.96 6.01
CA SER A 267 -0.32 -12.21 4.58
C SER A 267 -1.22 -13.40 4.26
N PRO A 268 -1.97 -13.38 3.14
CA PRO A 268 -2.62 -14.60 2.61
C PRO A 268 -1.64 -15.73 2.30
N TYR A 269 -0.32 -15.45 2.33
CA TYR A 269 0.75 -16.38 2.01
C TYR A 269 1.70 -16.68 3.17
N ASP A 270 1.35 -16.34 4.42
CA ASP A 270 2.25 -16.46 5.58
C ASP A 270 2.91 -17.84 5.73
N ALA A 271 2.29 -18.94 5.30
CA ALA A 271 2.97 -20.26 5.32
C ALA A 271 4.13 -20.40 4.30
N ARG A 272 4.07 -19.68 3.17
CA ARG A 272 5.16 -19.57 2.19
C ARG A 272 6.13 -18.46 2.58
N ASN A 273 5.61 -17.29 2.97
CA ASN A 273 6.41 -16.15 3.39
C ASN A 273 7.21 -16.47 4.65
N ALA A 274 6.68 -17.23 5.62
CA ALA A 274 7.46 -17.67 6.78
C ALA A 274 8.65 -18.56 6.37
N ARG A 275 8.50 -19.44 5.37
CA ARG A 275 9.63 -20.27 4.88
C ARG A 275 10.65 -19.44 4.12
N GLU A 276 10.21 -18.51 3.28
CA GLU A 276 11.10 -17.59 2.58
C GLU A 276 11.77 -16.59 3.52
N HIS A 277 11.05 -16.08 4.51
CA HIS A 277 11.55 -15.18 5.55
C HIS A 277 12.54 -15.89 6.47
N ILE A 278 12.26 -17.13 6.88
CA ILE A 278 13.26 -17.98 7.58
C ILE A 278 14.49 -18.16 6.69
N ARG A 279 14.31 -18.47 5.41
CA ARG A 279 15.44 -18.65 4.47
C ARG A 279 16.25 -17.37 4.30
N ARG A 280 15.62 -16.21 4.09
CA ARG A 280 16.27 -14.89 3.96
C ARG A 280 16.93 -14.44 5.26
N SER A 281 16.30 -14.70 6.41
CA SER A 281 16.87 -14.42 7.73
C SER A 281 18.10 -15.27 8.01
N LEU A 282 18.07 -16.55 7.64
CA LEU A 282 19.24 -17.45 7.73
C LEU A 282 20.37 -17.00 6.80
N GLN A 283 20.03 -16.55 5.58
CA GLN A 283 20.99 -16.00 4.62
C GLN A 283 21.65 -14.70 5.16
N PHE A 284 20.86 -13.80 5.74
CA PHE A 284 21.36 -12.57 6.36
C PHE A 284 22.30 -12.87 7.55
N LEU A 285 21.95 -13.85 8.38
CA LEU A 285 22.81 -14.31 9.48
C LEU A 285 24.11 -14.91 8.95
N SER A 286 24.07 -15.71 7.88
CA SER A 286 25.29 -16.25 7.26
C SER A 286 26.17 -15.14 6.70
N ASP A 287 25.58 -14.13 6.06
CA ASP A 287 26.33 -13.01 5.46
C ASP A 287 26.99 -12.15 6.55
N LYS A 288 26.28 -11.86 7.64
CA LYS A 288 26.82 -11.15 8.82
C LYS A 288 27.95 -11.92 9.51
N LEU A 289 27.84 -13.25 9.58
CA LEU A 289 28.88 -14.10 10.15
C LEU A 289 30.11 -14.15 9.24
N TRP A 290 29.91 -14.21 7.92
CA TRP A 290 30.96 -14.19 6.93
C TRP A 290 31.71 -12.85 6.90
N GLU A 291 30.99 -11.74 7.00
CA GLU A 291 31.55 -10.39 7.11
C GLU A 291 32.41 -10.24 8.38
N LYS A 292 31.94 -10.74 9.53
CA LYS A 292 32.72 -10.79 10.77
C LYS A 292 33.97 -11.67 10.65
N PHE A 293 33.88 -12.80 9.95
CA PHE A 293 35.00 -13.70 9.71
C PHE A 293 36.09 -13.03 8.86
N LEU A 294 35.71 -12.40 7.74
CA LEU A 294 36.61 -11.64 6.87
C LEU A 294 37.30 -10.50 7.61
N LEU A 295 36.55 -9.74 8.43
CA LEU A 295 37.10 -8.67 9.24
C LEU A 295 38.11 -9.16 10.28
N ARG A 296 37.91 -10.35 10.87
CA ARG A 296 38.89 -10.98 11.77
C ARG A 296 40.15 -11.40 11.01
N ARG A 297 40.01 -12.00 9.84
CA ARG A 297 41.14 -12.44 9.02
C ARG A 297 42.00 -11.26 8.56
N LEU A 298 41.37 -10.17 8.11
CA LEU A 298 42.07 -8.94 7.71
C LEU A 298 42.81 -8.24 8.86
N ARG A 299 42.35 -8.43 10.11
CA ARG A 299 43.07 -7.94 11.31
C ARG A 299 44.28 -8.80 11.66
N LEU A 300 44.20 -10.11 11.44
CA LEU A 300 45.30 -11.05 11.67
C LEU A 300 46.39 -10.95 10.60
N GLU A 301 46.04 -10.59 9.36
CA GLU A 301 47.01 -10.38 8.27
C GLU A 301 47.71 -9.01 8.34
N ARG A 302 47.27 -8.12 9.25
CA ARG A 302 47.87 -6.78 9.48
C ARG A 302 48.65 -6.67 10.80
N SER A 303 48.71 -7.74 11.58
CA SER A 303 49.51 -7.88 12.81
C SER A 303 50.71 -8.78 12.56
#